data_AF-A0A161I7A2-F1
#
_entry.id   AF-A0A161I7A2-F1
#
_cell.length_a   1.000
_cell.length_b   1.000
_cell.length_c   1.000
_cell.angle_alpha   90.00
_cell.angle_beta   90.00
_cell.angle_gamma   90.00
#
_symmetry.space_group_name_H-M   'P 1'
#
loop_
_entity.id
_entity.type
_entity.pdbx_description
1 polymer ?
#
loop_
_entity_poly.entity_id
_entity_poly.type
_entity_poly.pdbx_seq_one_letter_code
_entity_poly.pdbx_strand_id
1 'polypeptide(L)'
;MVEHLPPGNAWARHAHGPWDDRNRLLHDIDAQLRDLKALTYNIHRREGQPALQPEPLPRPKGRDEREAEARDQEQHAAERSELLRTLARTTT
;
A
#
# COMPACT_ATOMS: atom_id res chain seq x y z
N MET A 1 -0.01 -2.84 12.66
CA MET A 1 0.18 -4.15 12.00
C MET A 1 -0.46 -5.18 12.90
N VAL A 2 -1.44 -5.97 12.42
CA VAL A 2 -2.00 -7.06 13.24
C VAL A 2 -1.04 -8.24 13.12
N GLU A 3 -0.34 -8.57 14.21
CA GLU A 3 0.91 -9.35 14.20
C GLU A 3 0.79 -10.84 13.83
N HIS A 4 -0.38 -11.32 13.40
CA HIS A 4 -0.61 -12.76 13.16
C HIS A 4 -1.41 -13.09 11.89
N LEU A 5 -1.65 -12.10 11.01
CA LEU A 5 -2.32 -12.37 9.74
C LEU A 5 -1.31 -12.63 8.63
N PRO A 6 -1.61 -13.56 7.69
CA PRO A 6 -0.74 -13.81 6.56
C PRO A 6 -0.53 -12.54 5.72
N PRO A 7 0.65 -12.36 5.08
CA PRO A 7 0.93 -11.21 4.23
C PRO A 7 -0.13 -11.05 3.14
N GLY A 8 -0.56 -9.82 2.88
CA GLY A 8 -1.57 -9.53 1.85
C GLY A 8 -2.98 -10.01 2.19
N ASN A 9 -3.29 -10.33 3.46
CA ASN A 9 -4.63 -10.65 3.91
C ASN A 9 -5.65 -9.54 3.59
N ALA A 10 -6.93 -9.90 3.58
CA ALA A 10 -7.99 -8.97 3.23
C ALA A 10 -8.11 -7.74 4.12
N TRP A 11 -7.81 -7.85 5.42
CA TRP A 11 -7.78 -6.69 6.31
C TRP A 11 -6.67 -5.72 5.89
N ALA A 12 -5.49 -6.23 5.53
CA ALA A 12 -4.40 -5.43 4.98
C ALA A 12 -4.82 -4.79 3.65
N ARG A 13 -5.37 -5.54 2.70
CA ARG A 13 -5.85 -4.96 1.41
C ARG A 13 -6.90 -3.87 1.62
N HIS A 14 -7.85 -4.06 2.54
CA HIS A 14 -8.89 -3.08 2.85
C HIS A 14 -8.35 -1.83 3.57
N ALA A 15 -7.51 -2.00 4.59
CA ALA A 15 -6.96 -0.89 5.37
C ALA A 15 -5.86 -0.13 4.60
N HIS A 16 -5.22 -0.77 3.64
CA HIS A 16 -3.96 -0.30 3.06
C HIS A 16 -3.98 -0.10 1.53
N GLY A 17 -5.06 -0.51 0.86
CA GLY A 17 -5.22 -0.37 -0.57
C GLY A 17 -4.34 -1.35 -1.35
N PRO A 18 -4.05 -1.07 -2.64
CA PRO A 18 -3.39 -2.01 -3.53
C PRO A 18 -1.88 -2.16 -3.29
N TRP A 19 -1.29 -1.37 -2.39
CA TRP A 19 0.13 -1.48 -2.06
C TRP A 19 0.36 -2.49 -0.95
N ASP A 20 1.28 -3.42 -1.20
CA ASP A 20 1.87 -4.22 -0.13
C ASP A 20 2.76 -3.35 0.78
N ASP A 21 3.14 -3.91 1.93
CA ASP A 21 3.94 -3.21 2.95
C ASP A 21 5.29 -2.75 2.40
N ARG A 22 5.88 -3.53 1.48
CA ARG A 22 7.15 -3.21 0.83
C ARG A 22 7.04 -1.97 -0.04
N ASN A 23 6.05 -1.91 -0.94
CA ASN A 23 5.89 -0.78 -1.85
C ASN A 23 5.57 0.51 -1.07
N ARG A 24 4.86 0.41 0.04
CA ARG A 24 4.65 1.52 0.98
C ARG A 24 5.94 2.01 1.60
N LEU A 25 6.72 1.09 2.17
CA LEU A 25 7.99 1.44 2.78
C LEU A 25 8.93 2.10 1.76
N LEU A 26 9.00 1.56 0.54
CA LEU A 26 9.81 2.15 -0.53
C LEU A 26 9.31 3.54 -0.93
N HIS A 27 7.99 3.72 -1.06
CA HIS A 27 7.41 5.02 -1.36
C HIS A 27 7.70 6.06 -0.25
N ASP A 28 7.62 5.66 1.01
CA ASP A 28 7.89 6.54 2.14
C ASP A 28 9.38 6.91 2.22
N ILE A 29 10.27 5.96 1.96
CA ILE A 29 11.72 6.22 1.84
C ILE A 29 11.98 7.22 0.70
N ASP A 30 11.39 7.01 -0.48
CA ASP A 30 11.56 7.90 -1.62
C ASP A 30 11.02 9.32 -1.32
N ALA A 31 9.91 9.43 -0.59
CA ALA A 31 9.37 10.71 -0.17
C ALA A 31 10.35 11.45 0.76
N GLN A 32 10.87 10.75 1.78
CA GLN A 32 11.83 11.32 2.71
C GLN A 32 13.14 11.74 2.03
N LEU A 33 13.63 10.96 1.06
CA LEU A 33 14.84 11.30 0.31
C LEU A 33 14.64 12.55 -0.56
N ARG A 34 13.45 12.74 -1.15
CA ARG A 34 13.10 13.95 -1.91
C ARG A 34 13.05 15.18 -1.00
N ASP A 35 12.44 15.05 0.17
CA ASP A 35 12.38 16.13 1.16
C ASP A 35 13.78 16.52 1.64
N LEU A 36 14.62 15.53 1.95
CA LEU A 36 16.00 15.75 2.38
C LEU A 36 16.83 16.44 1.28
N LYS A 37 16.65 16.03 0.01
CA LYS A 37 17.30 16.67 -1.14
C LYS A 37 16.86 18.13 -1.28
N ALA A 38 15.56 18.41 -1.16
CA ALA A 38 15.04 19.77 -1.24
C ALA A 38 15.55 20.65 -0.10
N LEU A 39 15.56 20.12 1.12
CA LEU A 39 16.10 20.81 2.30
C LEU A 39 17.58 21.13 2.14
N THR A 40 18.38 20.15 1.71
CA THR A 40 19.83 20.32 1.48
C THR A 40 20.09 21.38 0.40
N TYR A 41 19.35 21.33 -0.71
CA TYR A 41 19.43 22.36 -1.74
C TYR A 41 19.08 23.74 -1.19
N ASN A 42 17.99 23.86 -0.42
CA ASN A 42 17.52 25.13 0.11
C ASN A 42 18.45 25.75 1.16
N ILE A 43 19.22 24.94 1.89
CA ILE A 43 20.28 25.41 2.80
C ILE A 43 21.45 26.00 2.03
N HIS A 44 21.84 25.37 0.92
CA HIS A 44 23.02 25.74 0.15
C HIS A 44 22.72 26.61 -1.08
N ARG A 45 21.46 26.97 -1.32
CA ARG A 45 21.07 27.81 -2.46
C ARG A 45 21.71 29.19 -2.34
N ARG A 46 22.08 29.77 -3.48
CA ARG A 46 22.59 31.14 -3.53
C ARG A 46 21.45 32.14 -3.40
N GLU A 47 21.77 33.34 -2.92
CA GLU A 47 20.80 34.45 -2.90
C GLU A 47 20.23 34.70 -4.30
N GLY A 48 18.90 34.86 -4.38
CA GLY A 48 18.17 35.01 -5.64
C GLY A 48 17.74 33.71 -6.32
N GLN A 49 18.18 32.52 -5.84
CA GLN A 49 17.68 31.25 -6.37
C GLN A 49 16.34 30.85 -5.74
N PRO A 50 15.37 30.36 -6.55
CA PRO A 50 14.08 29.91 -6.05
C PRO A 50 14.25 28.72 -5.10
N ALA A 51 13.41 28.64 -4.07
CA ALA A 51 13.40 27.48 -3.18
C ALA A 51 12.90 26.26 -3.96
N LEU A 52 13.59 25.13 -3.82
CA LEU A 52 13.11 23.87 -4.35
C LEU A 52 12.01 23.35 -3.43
N GLN A 53 10.83 23.12 -3.99
CA GLN A 53 9.77 22.36 -3.33
C GLN A 53 9.81 20.92 -3.85
N PRO A 54 9.81 19.92 -2.95
CA PRO A 54 9.77 18.52 -3.37
C PRO A 54 8.44 18.23 -4.07
N GLU A 55 8.49 17.68 -5.28
CA GLU A 55 7.29 17.26 -5.99
C GLU A 55 6.68 16.03 -5.31
N PRO A 56 5.35 16.02 -5.09
CA PRO A 56 4.68 14.89 -4.50
C PRO A 56 4.83 13.65 -5.38
N LEU A 57 5.18 12.52 -4.77
CA LEU A 57 5.25 11.25 -5.47
C LEU A 57 3.85 10.83 -5.95
N PRO A 58 3.75 10.24 -7.16
CA PRO A 58 2.49 9.69 -7.63
C PRO A 58 2.09 8.54 -6.71
N ARG A 59 1.00 8.76 -5.96
CA ARG A 59 0.29 7.68 -5.28
C ARG A 59 -0.27 6.74 -6.35
N PRO A 60 -0.46 5.44 -6.05
CA PRO A 60 -1.08 4.58 -7.04
C PRO A 60 -2.47 5.16 -7.28
N LYS A 61 -2.89 5.24 -8.55
CA LYS A 61 -4.29 5.57 -8.84
C LYS A 61 -5.11 4.62 -7.98
N GLY A 62 -5.94 5.17 -7.09
CA GLY A 62 -6.89 4.39 -6.33
C GLY A 62 -7.55 3.46 -7.34
N ARG A 63 -7.31 2.16 -7.18
CA ARG A 63 -7.95 1.11 -7.96
C ARG A 63 -9.43 1.46 -7.94
N ASP A 64 -10.11 1.58 -9.08
CA ASP A 64 -11.55 1.91 -9.13
C ASP A 64 -12.23 1.09 -8.03
N GLU A 65 -12.68 1.77 -6.97
CA GLU A 65 -12.98 1.13 -5.68
C GLU A 65 -14.02 0.00 -5.88
N ARG A 66 -14.90 0.19 -6.87
CA ARG A 66 -15.91 -0.78 -7.29
C ARG A 66 -15.34 -2.05 -7.93
N GLU A 67 -14.33 -1.95 -8.79
CA GLU A 67 -13.70 -3.14 -9.39
C GLU A 67 -12.79 -3.86 -8.38
N ALA A 68 -12.16 -3.09 -7.47
CA ALA A 68 -11.37 -3.63 -6.38
C ALA A 68 -12.23 -4.45 -5.41
N GLU A 69 -13.35 -3.88 -4.97
CA GLU A 69 -14.31 -4.51 -4.06
C GLU A 69 -14.93 -5.77 -4.68
N ALA A 70 -15.27 -5.76 -5.97
CA ALA A 70 -15.81 -6.93 -6.65
C ALA A 70 -14.81 -8.11 -6.68
N ARG A 71 -13.54 -7.85 -7.03
CA ARG A 71 -12.50 -8.89 -7.05
C ARG A 71 -12.14 -9.38 -5.65
N ASP A 72 -12.13 -8.50 -4.67
CA ASP A 72 -11.87 -8.88 -3.28
C ASP A 72 -13.03 -9.73 -2.73
N GLN A 73 -14.29 -9.39 -3.06
CA GLN A 73 -15.46 -10.21 -2.73
C GLN A 73 -15.41 -11.59 -3.39
N GLU A 74 -14.99 -11.69 -4.65
CA GLU A 74 -14.79 -12.97 -5.33
C GLU A 74 -13.70 -13.83 -4.65
N GLN A 75 -12.57 -13.22 -4.30
CA GLN A 75 -11.50 -13.92 -3.55
C GLN A 75 -11.98 -14.38 -2.17
N HIS A 76 -12.72 -13.54 -1.45
CA HIS A 76 -13.32 -13.90 -0.17
C HIS A 76 -14.30 -15.07 -0.28
N ALA A 77 -15.12 -15.09 -1.33
CA ALA A 77 -16.04 -16.20 -1.58
C ALA A 77 -15.27 -17.50 -1.85
N ALA A 78 -14.19 -17.43 -2.63
CA ALA A 78 -13.32 -18.57 -2.92
C ALA A 78 -12.64 -19.11 -1.65
N GLU A 79 -12.00 -18.26 -0.85
CA GLU A 79 -11.35 -18.64 0.41
C GLU A 79 -12.35 -19.27 1.40
N ARG A 80 -13.56 -18.69 1.51
CA ARG A 80 -14.63 -19.25 2.36
C ARG A 80 -15.09 -20.62 1.88
N SER A 81 -15.21 -20.81 0.57
CA SER A 81 -15.59 -22.10 -0.01
C SER A 81 -14.54 -23.19 0.24
N GLU A 82 -13.26 -22.82 0.19
CA GLU A 82 -12.15 -23.72 0.48
C GLU A 82 -12.12 -24.14 1.95
N LEU A 83 -12.33 -23.20 2.88
CA LEU A 83 -12.44 -23.47 4.32
C LEU A 83 -13.62 -24.38 4.66
N LEU A 84 -14.78 -24.16 4.05
CA LEU A 84 -15.94 -25.04 4.26
C LEU A 84 -15.68 -26.46 3.73
N ARG A 85 -14.99 -26.57 2.58
CA ARG A 85 -14.62 -27.86 1.99
C ARG A 85 -13.65 -28.65 2.88
N THR A 86 -12.65 -27.99 3.47
CA THR A 86 -11.69 -28.66 4.36
C THR A 86 -12.35 -29.13 5.66
N LEU A 87 -13.24 -28.31 6.25
CA LEU A 87 -14.00 -28.67 7.45
C LEU A 87 -15.00 -29.83 7.21
N ALA A 88 -15.64 -29.87 6.04
CA ALA A 88 -16.54 -30.96 5.67
C ALA A 88 -15.80 -32.29 5.43
N ARG A 89 -14.51 -32.23 5.08
CA ARG A 89 -13.69 -33.43 4.82
C ARG A 89 -13.16 -34.07 6.11
N THR A 90 -13.01 -33.32 7.20
CA THR A 90 -12.54 -33.82 8.50
C THR A 90 -13.65 -34.35 9.41
N THR A 91 -14.92 -34.25 8.99
CA THR A 91 -16.10 -34.69 9.74
C THR A 91 -16.69 -36.03 9.26
N THR A 92 -16.03 -36.70 8.31
CA THR A 92 -16.22 -38.11 7.91
C THR A 92 -14.99 -38.91 8.29
#